data_AF-A0A2S3X7A1-F1
#
_entry.id   AF-A0A2S3X7A1-F1
#
_cell.length_a   1.000
_cell.length_b   1.000
_cell.length_c   1.000
_cell.angle_alpha   90.00
_cell.angle_beta   90.00
_cell.angle_gamma   90.00
#
_symmetry.space_group_name_H-M   'P 1'
#
loop_
_entity.id
_entity.type
_entity.pdbx_description
1 polymer ?
#
loop_
_entity_poly.entity_id
_entity_poly.type
_entity_poly.pdbx_seq_one_letter_code
_entity_poly.pdbx_strand_id
1 'polypeptide(L)'
;MRLTPVLLLLCLTLLPALGQAAGKTVYGLNEYARLGDLDLEVAAKLDTGAKTASLSARDIKRFKRNGESWVRFYLAIDAAHSHPIERPLARVSKIKRRAGDYDAESGKAYTARPVIELEICMGQARRTIEVNLTDRSAFQFPLLIGSEALKHFDALVDPSLKYAAGKPACATDAPKAE
;
A
#
# COMPACT_ATOMS: atom_id res chain seq x y z
N MET A 1 28.28 -63.23 -13.61
CA MET A 1 27.53 -62.17 -14.32
C MET A 1 27.90 -60.82 -13.70
N ARG A 2 28.60 -59.96 -14.46
CA ARG A 2 29.02 -58.63 -13.99
C ARG A 2 27.89 -57.65 -14.28
N LEU A 3 27.16 -57.18 -13.25
CA LEU A 3 26.23 -56.06 -13.40
C LEU A 3 27.07 -54.80 -13.62
N THR A 4 27.04 -54.28 -14.85
CA THR A 4 27.58 -52.95 -15.17
C THR A 4 26.77 -51.87 -14.43
N PRO A 5 27.42 -50.90 -13.74
CA PRO A 5 26.73 -49.89 -12.94
C PRO A 5 26.08 -48.78 -13.77
N VAL A 6 26.16 -48.87 -15.11
CA VAL A 6 25.73 -47.82 -16.04
C VAL A 6 24.21 -47.63 -16.05
N LEU A 7 23.43 -48.64 -15.66
CA LEU A 7 21.97 -48.54 -15.67
C LEU A 7 21.39 -47.76 -14.46
N LEU A 8 22.17 -47.56 -13.38
CA LEU A 8 21.68 -46.82 -12.21
C LEU A 8 21.84 -45.30 -12.34
N LEU A 9 22.69 -44.82 -13.27
CA LEU A 9 22.91 -43.37 -13.45
C LEU A 9 21.84 -42.69 -14.31
N LEU A 10 21.01 -43.43 -15.05
CA LEU A 10 20.01 -42.85 -15.96
C LEU A 10 18.70 -42.46 -15.27
N CYS A 11 18.47 -42.88 -14.02
CA CYS A 11 17.27 -42.49 -13.25
C CYS A 11 17.43 -41.15 -12.51
N LEU A 12 18.62 -40.56 -12.45
CA LEU A 12 18.86 -39.32 -11.70
C LEU A 12 18.54 -38.04 -12.49
N THR A 13 18.21 -38.12 -13.79
CA THR A 13 17.97 -36.96 -14.65
C THR A 13 16.48 -36.60 -14.82
N LEU A 14 15.59 -37.23 -14.05
CA LEU A 14 14.13 -36.99 -14.09
C LEU A 14 13.60 -36.41 -12.77
N LEU A 15 14.39 -35.60 -12.06
CA LEU A 15 13.78 -34.67 -11.10
C LEU A 15 13.02 -33.63 -11.94
N PRO A 16 11.67 -33.56 -11.85
CA PRO A 16 10.99 -32.40 -12.39
C PRO A 16 11.59 -31.23 -11.63
N ALA A 17 12.16 -30.26 -12.35
CA ALA A 17 12.44 -28.97 -11.75
C ALA A 17 11.08 -28.48 -11.23
N LEU A 18 10.85 -28.62 -9.92
CA LEU A 18 9.77 -27.95 -9.23
C LEU A 18 10.07 -26.47 -9.40
N GLY A 19 9.59 -25.90 -10.51
CA GLY A 19 9.53 -24.47 -10.67
C GLY A 19 8.72 -23.98 -9.51
N GLN A 20 9.37 -23.29 -8.57
CA GLN A 20 8.66 -22.47 -7.60
C GLN A 20 7.97 -21.39 -8.42
N ALA A 21 6.72 -21.63 -8.80
CA ALA A 21 5.85 -20.55 -9.17
C ALA A 21 5.79 -19.63 -7.95
N ALA A 22 6.31 -18.41 -8.07
CA ALA A 22 6.18 -17.41 -7.04
C ALA A 22 4.68 -17.19 -6.80
N GLY A 23 4.16 -17.82 -5.75
CA GLY A 23 2.76 -17.74 -5.39
C GLY A 23 2.44 -16.31 -4.98
N LYS A 24 1.25 -15.83 -5.36
CA LYS A 24 0.72 -14.58 -4.83
C LYS A 24 0.54 -14.69 -3.32
N THR A 25 0.75 -13.60 -2.60
CA THR A 25 0.50 -13.57 -1.15
C THR A 25 -0.99 -13.39 -0.91
N VAL A 26 -1.59 -14.25 -0.07
CA VAL A 26 -2.99 -14.13 0.34
C VAL A 26 -3.08 -13.20 1.54
N TYR A 27 -3.79 -12.10 1.37
CA TYR A 27 -4.12 -11.12 2.40
C TYR A 27 -5.61 -11.19 2.74
N GLY A 28 -5.98 -10.79 3.95
CA GLY A 28 -7.36 -10.59 4.34
C GLY A 28 -7.96 -9.31 3.77
N LEU A 29 -9.27 -9.13 3.99
CA LEU A 29 -9.97 -7.88 3.59
C LEU A 29 -9.37 -6.64 4.27
N ASN A 30 -8.84 -6.83 5.47
CA ASN A 30 -8.18 -5.80 6.25
C ASN A 30 -6.84 -6.33 6.73
N GLU A 31 -5.83 -5.47 6.76
CA GLU A 31 -4.46 -5.82 7.16
C GLU A 31 -3.85 -4.74 8.04
N TYR A 32 -2.83 -5.11 8.80
CA TYR A 32 -1.96 -4.13 9.44
C TYR A 32 -0.93 -3.64 8.42
N ALA A 33 -0.75 -2.32 8.35
CA ALA A 33 0.21 -1.70 7.48
C ALA A 33 1.07 -0.71 8.27
N ARG A 34 2.39 -0.79 8.14
CA ARG A 34 3.30 0.23 8.65
C ARG A 34 3.62 1.23 7.55
N LEU A 35 3.45 2.51 7.85
CA LEU A 35 3.87 3.63 7.01
C LEU A 35 5.36 3.87 7.26
N GLY A 36 6.22 3.45 6.34
CA GLY A 36 7.67 3.31 6.57
C GLY A 36 8.32 4.56 7.16
N ASP A 37 8.23 5.69 6.46
CA ASP A 37 8.89 6.94 6.88
C ASP A 37 8.24 7.63 8.09
N LEU A 38 7.10 7.14 8.54
CA LEU A 38 6.32 7.73 9.65
C LEU A 38 6.36 6.85 10.90
N ASP A 39 6.97 5.67 10.81
CA ASP A 39 7.02 4.63 11.84
C ASP A 39 5.67 4.41 12.54
N LEU A 40 4.62 4.37 11.73
CA LEU A 40 3.25 4.31 12.22
C LEU A 40 2.55 3.07 11.65
N GLU A 41 2.01 2.25 12.55
CA GLU A 41 1.11 1.15 12.20
C GLU A 41 -0.34 1.63 12.12
N VAL A 42 -1.03 1.29 11.03
CA VAL A 42 -2.44 1.59 10.81
C VAL A 42 -3.18 0.36 10.30
N ALA A 43 -4.47 0.28 10.59
CA ALA A 43 -5.34 -0.68 9.93
C ALA A 43 -5.65 -0.20 8.50
N ALA A 44 -5.51 -1.11 7.54
CA ALA A 44 -5.77 -0.85 6.14
C ALA A 44 -6.90 -1.73 5.62
N LYS A 45 -7.78 -1.16 4.80
CA LYS A 45 -8.74 -1.93 4.00
C LYS A 45 -8.14 -2.21 2.62
N LEU A 46 -8.12 -3.46 2.19
CA LEU A 46 -7.72 -3.86 0.85
C LEU A 46 -8.97 -3.85 -0.04
N ASP A 47 -8.99 -2.98 -1.04
CA ASP A 47 -10.17 -2.69 -1.86
C ASP A 47 -9.85 -2.87 -3.35
N THR A 48 -10.15 -4.05 -3.88
CA THR A 48 -9.96 -4.38 -5.30
C THR A 48 -10.84 -3.54 -6.23
N GLY A 49 -11.92 -2.94 -5.71
CA GLY A 49 -12.84 -2.07 -6.47
C GLY A 49 -12.36 -0.62 -6.60
N ALA A 50 -11.36 -0.21 -5.83
CA ALA A 50 -10.74 1.11 -5.94
C ALA A 50 -9.43 1.02 -6.73
N LYS A 51 -9.21 1.89 -7.73
CA LYS A 51 -7.95 1.89 -8.48
C LYS A 51 -6.76 2.35 -7.64
N THR A 52 -6.93 3.47 -6.94
CA THR A 52 -5.85 4.17 -6.24
C THR A 52 -5.96 4.01 -4.73
N ALA A 53 -4.84 3.99 -4.02
CA ALA A 53 -4.83 4.03 -2.56
C ALA A 53 -5.22 5.42 -2.02
N SER A 54 -5.65 5.47 -0.75
CA SER A 54 -5.92 6.72 -0.04
C SER A 54 -5.61 6.65 1.44
N LEU A 55 -5.07 7.73 2.00
CA LEU A 55 -4.77 7.89 3.42
C LEU A 55 -5.60 9.03 4.00
N SER A 56 -6.18 8.77 5.16
CA SER A 56 -6.97 9.72 5.93
C SER A 56 -6.08 10.84 6.48
N ALA A 57 -6.31 12.05 6.01
CA ALA A 57 -5.53 13.22 6.37
C ALA A 57 -6.41 14.48 6.47
N ARG A 58 -6.05 15.37 7.40
CA ARG A 58 -6.70 16.65 7.67
C ARG A 58 -5.72 17.82 7.49
N ASP A 59 -6.27 19.03 7.41
CA ASP A 59 -5.53 20.28 7.21
C ASP A 59 -4.52 20.22 6.04
N ILE A 60 -4.94 19.61 4.94
CA ILE A 60 -4.10 19.36 3.76
C ILE A 60 -3.84 20.69 3.04
N LYS A 61 -2.59 21.18 3.11
CA LYS A 61 -2.16 22.46 2.52
C LYS A 61 -0.99 22.23 1.58
N ARG A 62 -1.14 22.64 0.33
CA ARG A 62 -0.04 22.65 -0.66
C ARG A 62 0.80 23.91 -0.49
N PHE A 63 2.10 23.80 -0.65
CA PHE A 63 3.03 24.93 -0.61
C PHE A 63 4.23 24.70 -1.54
N LYS A 64 5.08 25.72 -1.67
CA LYS A 64 6.34 25.65 -2.41
C LYS A 64 7.51 25.69 -1.45
N ARG A 65 8.48 24.80 -1.64
CA ARG A 65 9.77 24.78 -0.92
C ARG A 65 10.86 24.67 -1.96
N ASN A 66 11.78 25.64 -2.01
CA ASN A 66 12.87 25.68 -2.98
C ASN A 66 12.41 25.49 -4.44
N GLY A 67 11.25 26.06 -4.81
CA GLY A 67 10.64 25.92 -6.15
C GLY A 67 9.81 24.64 -6.37
N GLU A 68 10.00 23.61 -5.54
CA GLU A 68 9.30 22.34 -5.65
C GLU A 68 7.91 22.37 -5.01
N SER A 69 6.99 21.53 -5.49
CA SER A 69 5.64 21.41 -4.94
C SER A 69 5.64 20.45 -3.75
N TRP A 70 5.11 20.90 -2.63
CA TRP A 70 5.01 20.13 -1.38
C TRP A 70 3.58 20.14 -0.84
N VAL A 71 3.28 19.19 0.03
CA VAL A 71 2.04 19.14 0.79
C VAL A 71 2.33 18.92 2.26
N ARG A 72 1.65 19.69 3.10
CA ARG A 72 1.62 19.56 4.56
C ARG A 72 0.25 19.07 4.98
N PHE A 73 0.18 18.10 5.87
CA PHE A 73 -1.07 17.55 6.38
C PHE A 73 -0.87 16.92 7.76
N TYR A 74 -1.97 16.62 8.43
CA TYR A 74 -1.97 15.84 9.67
C TYR A 74 -2.69 14.53 9.41
N LEU A 75 -2.26 13.44 10.04
CA LEU A 75 -3.01 12.19 9.97
C LEU A 75 -4.31 12.34 10.75
N ALA A 76 -5.41 11.90 10.13
CA ALA A 76 -6.71 11.82 10.78
C ALA A 76 -6.87 10.41 11.37
N ILE A 77 -6.08 10.14 12.40
CA ILE A 77 -6.08 8.92 13.22
C ILE A 77 -6.19 9.30 14.69
N ASP A 78 -6.93 8.53 15.46
CA ASP A 78 -7.45 8.96 16.78
C ASP A 78 -6.39 9.06 17.90
N ALA A 79 -5.12 8.71 17.68
CA ALA A 79 -4.20 8.53 18.82
C ALA A 79 -2.71 8.87 18.67
N ALA A 80 -2.15 9.28 17.52
CA ALA A 80 -0.68 9.22 17.40
C ALA A 80 0.07 10.40 16.78
N HIS A 81 -0.56 11.31 16.03
CA HIS A 81 0.20 12.27 15.24
C HIS A 81 -0.34 13.70 15.35
N SER A 82 0.18 14.43 16.36
CA SER A 82 -0.03 15.86 16.55
C SER A 82 0.91 16.73 15.68
N HIS A 83 1.92 16.13 15.07
CA HIS A 83 2.89 16.85 14.24
C HIS A 83 2.47 16.88 12.78
N PRO A 84 2.62 18.04 12.10
CA PRO A 84 2.40 18.12 10.67
C PRO A 84 3.43 17.26 9.92
N ILE A 85 2.95 16.51 8.94
CA ILE A 85 3.79 15.76 8.01
C ILE A 85 3.89 16.56 6.73
N GLU A 86 5.12 16.67 6.23
CA GLU A 86 5.41 17.31 4.96
C GLU A 86 6.04 16.31 4.00
N ARG A 87 5.53 16.29 2.76
CA ARG A 87 6.02 15.43 1.69
C ARG A 87 6.03 16.16 0.35
N PRO A 88 6.95 15.80 -0.56
CA PRO A 88 6.87 16.21 -1.95
C PRO A 88 5.51 15.83 -2.56
N LEU A 89 4.94 16.74 -3.34
CA LEU A 89 3.70 16.49 -4.05
C LEU A 89 4.02 15.78 -5.37
N ALA A 90 3.71 14.49 -5.46
CA ALA A 90 3.92 13.72 -6.68
C ALA A 90 3.02 14.24 -7.82
N ARG A 91 1.72 14.41 -7.53
CA ARG A 91 0.73 14.97 -8.47
C ARG A 91 -0.55 15.40 -7.76
N VAL A 92 -1.50 15.94 -8.52
CA VAL A 92 -2.87 16.18 -8.08
C VAL A 92 -3.81 15.28 -8.86
N SER A 93 -4.50 14.38 -8.16
CA SER A 93 -5.48 13.48 -8.75
C SER A 93 -6.87 14.12 -8.79
N LYS A 94 -7.62 13.91 -9.87
CA LYS A 94 -9.03 14.31 -9.98
C LYS A 94 -9.90 13.09 -9.74
N ILE A 95 -10.52 12.98 -8.58
CA ILE A 95 -11.39 11.86 -8.25
C ILE A 95 -12.83 12.24 -8.54
N LYS A 96 -13.49 11.49 -9.44
CA LYS A 96 -14.91 11.66 -9.75
C LYS A 96 -15.74 11.50 -8.48
N ARG A 97 -16.62 12.45 -8.19
CA ARG A 97 -17.54 12.35 -7.06
C ARG A 97 -18.62 11.30 -7.34
N ARG A 98 -19.07 10.58 -6.31
CA ARG A 98 -20.28 9.75 -6.40
C ARG A 98 -21.49 10.68 -6.50
N ALA A 99 -22.57 10.20 -7.12
CA ALA A 99 -23.76 11.02 -7.35
C ALA A 99 -24.39 11.57 -6.06
N GLY A 100 -24.22 10.87 -4.92
CA GLY A 100 -24.70 11.31 -3.60
C GLY A 100 -23.78 12.29 -2.86
N ASP A 101 -22.54 12.50 -3.32
CA ASP A 101 -21.56 13.41 -2.69
C ASP A 101 -21.45 14.73 -3.47
N TYR A 102 -22.50 15.06 -4.26
CA TYR A 102 -22.50 16.23 -5.13
C TYR A 102 -22.97 17.47 -4.36
N ASP A 103 -22.01 18.27 -3.88
CA ASP A 103 -22.31 19.64 -3.46
C ASP A 103 -22.53 20.52 -4.69
N ALA A 104 -23.80 20.84 -4.97
CA ALA A 104 -24.22 21.66 -6.10
C ALA A 104 -23.52 23.03 -6.15
N GLU A 105 -23.14 23.58 -4.98
CA GLU A 105 -22.45 24.86 -4.87
C GLU A 105 -21.01 24.85 -5.42
N SER A 106 -20.35 23.70 -5.44
CA SER A 106 -18.95 23.63 -5.86
C SER A 106 -18.75 23.61 -7.38
N GLY A 107 -19.81 23.33 -8.15
CA GLY A 107 -19.80 23.27 -9.62
C GLY A 107 -18.83 22.26 -10.25
N LYS A 108 -18.12 21.45 -9.45
CA LYS A 108 -17.04 20.56 -9.89
C LYS A 108 -17.45 19.11 -9.68
N ALA A 109 -17.53 18.35 -10.76
CA ALA A 109 -17.80 16.91 -10.75
C ALA A 109 -16.66 16.05 -10.15
N TYR A 110 -15.58 16.68 -9.68
CA TYR A 110 -14.40 16.01 -9.17
C TYR A 110 -13.82 16.69 -7.93
N THR A 111 -13.24 15.88 -7.06
CA THR A 111 -12.46 16.32 -5.91
C THR A 111 -10.98 16.22 -6.24
N ALA A 112 -10.27 17.34 -6.17
CA ALA A 112 -8.82 17.37 -6.36
C ALA A 112 -8.12 16.86 -5.08
N ARG A 113 -7.33 15.80 -5.19
CA ARG A 113 -6.61 15.19 -4.07
C ARG A 113 -5.11 15.24 -4.31
N PRO A 114 -4.32 15.83 -3.40
CA PRO A 114 -2.87 15.69 -3.42
C PRO A 114 -2.45 14.22 -3.36
N VAL A 115 -1.46 13.85 -4.15
CA VAL A 115 -0.86 12.51 -4.16
C VAL A 115 0.56 12.61 -3.66
N ILE A 116 0.92 11.72 -2.75
CA ILE A 116 2.28 11.53 -2.25
C ILE A 116 2.72 10.10 -2.55
N GLU A 117 4.03 9.90 -2.65
CA GLU A 117 4.60 8.56 -2.56
C GLU A 117 4.78 8.21 -1.08
N LEU A 118 4.40 6.99 -0.72
CA LEU A 118 4.52 6.50 0.64
C LEU A 118 4.93 5.03 0.61
N GLU A 119 5.93 4.71 1.42
CA GLU A 119 6.33 3.34 1.64
C GLU A 119 5.38 2.65 2.61
N ILE A 120 4.88 1.48 2.19
CA ILE A 120 3.97 0.66 2.94
C ILE A 120 4.60 -0.71 3.17
N CYS A 121 4.64 -1.12 4.44
CA CYS A 121 5.02 -2.45 4.85
C CYS A 121 3.77 -3.22 5.32
N MET A 122 3.51 -4.40 4.74
CA MET A 122 2.36 -5.25 5.04
C MET A 122 2.82 -6.72 5.13
N GLY A 123 2.74 -7.31 6.32
CA GLY A 123 3.43 -8.57 6.61
C GLY A 123 4.93 -8.44 6.34
N GLN A 124 5.46 -9.25 5.43
CA GLN A 124 6.88 -9.21 5.00
C GLN A 124 7.12 -8.37 3.75
N ALA A 125 6.06 -7.90 3.08
CA ALA A 125 6.19 -7.18 1.82
C ALA A 125 6.29 -5.67 2.05
N ARG A 126 7.29 -5.05 1.41
CA ARG A 126 7.56 -3.60 1.47
C ARG A 126 7.48 -3.02 0.06
N ARG A 127 6.63 -2.01 -0.14
CA ARG A 127 6.43 -1.35 -1.45
C ARG A 127 6.19 0.14 -1.28
N THR A 128 6.81 0.95 -2.15
CA THR A 128 6.46 2.37 -2.31
C THR A 128 5.29 2.48 -3.27
N ILE A 129 4.23 3.15 -2.85
CA ILE A 129 3.00 3.33 -3.64
C ILE A 129 2.55 4.80 -3.64
N GLU A 130 1.78 5.18 -4.66
CA GLU A 130 1.07 6.46 -4.66
C GLU A 130 -0.17 6.41 -3.77
N VAL A 131 -0.32 7.42 -2.92
CA VAL A 131 -1.45 7.53 -1.98
C VAL A 131 -2.11 8.90 -2.09
N ASN A 132 -3.43 8.91 -2.32
CA ASN A 132 -4.20 10.15 -2.28
C ASN A 132 -4.44 10.58 -0.82
N LEU A 133 -4.20 11.85 -0.53
CA LEU A 133 -4.58 12.48 0.73
C LEU A 133 -6.03 12.97 0.66
N THR A 134 -6.86 12.55 1.61
CA THR A 134 -8.26 12.98 1.73
C THR A 134 -8.72 12.82 3.16
N ASP A 135 -9.68 13.64 3.59
CA ASP A 135 -10.35 13.38 4.85
C ASP A 135 -11.24 12.14 4.70
N ARG A 136 -10.99 11.13 5.55
CA ARG A 136 -11.78 9.91 5.66
C ARG A 136 -12.10 9.62 7.13
N SER A 137 -12.18 10.64 7.98
CA SER A 137 -12.52 10.53 9.40
C SER A 137 -13.85 9.82 9.66
N ALA A 138 -14.80 9.88 8.72
CA ALA A 138 -16.06 9.12 8.78
C ALA A 138 -15.92 7.61 8.49
N PHE A 139 -14.74 7.13 8.09
CA PHE A 139 -14.49 5.73 7.74
C PHE A 139 -13.67 5.02 8.82
N GLN A 140 -13.94 3.72 9.01
CA GLN A 140 -13.26 2.90 10.02
C GLN A 140 -11.76 2.68 9.75
N PHE A 141 -11.33 2.69 8.49
CA PHE A 141 -9.96 2.38 8.10
C PHE A 141 -9.27 3.64 7.56
N PRO A 142 -8.20 4.12 8.23
CA PRO A 142 -7.51 5.32 7.80
C PRO A 142 -6.72 5.12 6.50
N LEU A 143 -6.31 3.88 6.19
CA LEU A 143 -5.64 3.53 4.94
C LEU A 143 -6.56 2.63 4.10
N LEU A 144 -6.65 2.95 2.81
CA LEU A 144 -7.27 2.10 1.79
C LEU A 144 -6.21 1.78 0.75
N ILE A 145 -6.03 0.50 0.46
CA ILE A 145 -5.10 -0.02 -0.55
C ILE A 145 -5.91 -0.42 -1.78
N GLY A 146 -5.74 0.33 -2.87
CA GLY A 146 -6.42 0.06 -4.14
C GLY A 146 -5.73 -0.99 -5.00
N SER A 147 -6.37 -1.39 -6.09
CA SER A 147 -5.91 -2.44 -7.00
C SER A 147 -4.55 -2.19 -7.65
N GLU A 148 -4.15 -0.94 -7.91
CA GLU A 148 -2.79 -0.66 -8.40
C GLU A 148 -1.73 -1.01 -7.35
N ALA A 149 -1.95 -0.62 -6.09
CA ALA A 149 -1.07 -1.01 -5.00
C ALA A 149 -1.08 -2.54 -4.77
N LEU A 150 -2.25 -3.19 -4.81
CA LEU A 150 -2.36 -4.64 -4.67
C LEU A 150 -1.56 -5.43 -5.72
N LYS A 151 -1.45 -4.91 -6.95
CA LYS A 151 -0.57 -5.50 -7.98
C LYS A 151 0.90 -5.45 -7.56
N HIS A 152 1.37 -4.34 -6.99
CA HIS A 152 2.74 -4.22 -6.50
C HIS A 152 3.05 -5.16 -5.33
N PHE A 153 2.04 -5.49 -4.52
CA PHE A 153 2.14 -6.44 -3.42
C PHE A 153 1.99 -7.90 -3.85
N ASP A 154 1.79 -8.19 -5.14
CA ASP A 154 1.45 -9.53 -5.63
C ASP A 154 0.30 -10.17 -4.83
N ALA A 155 -0.71 -9.36 -4.49
CA ALA A 155 -1.74 -9.71 -3.53
C ALA A 155 -2.91 -10.50 -4.17
N LEU A 156 -3.41 -11.48 -3.42
CA LEU A 156 -4.76 -12.01 -3.50
C LEU A 156 -5.51 -11.61 -2.23
N VAL A 157 -6.74 -11.12 -2.38
CA VAL A 157 -7.55 -10.70 -1.23
C VAL A 157 -8.61 -11.75 -0.96
N ASP A 158 -8.53 -12.39 0.21
CA ASP A 158 -9.55 -13.28 0.74
C ASP A 158 -10.46 -12.50 1.71
N PRO A 159 -11.72 -12.20 1.33
CA PRO A 159 -12.61 -11.43 2.16
C PRO A 159 -13.08 -12.17 3.43
N SER A 160 -12.86 -13.49 3.52
CA SER A 160 -13.16 -14.29 4.71
C SER A 160 -12.13 -14.11 5.82
N LEU A 161 -10.95 -13.57 5.49
CA LEU A 161 -9.85 -13.36 6.43
C LEU A 161 -9.71 -11.88 6.83
N LYS A 162 -9.10 -11.66 7.99
CA LYS A 162 -8.63 -10.35 8.45
C LYS A 162 -7.27 -10.53 9.11
N TYR A 163 -6.35 -9.60 8.85
CA TYR A 163 -5.01 -9.58 9.42
C TYR A 163 -4.21 -10.86 9.13
N ALA A 164 -4.39 -11.44 7.94
CA ALA A 164 -3.81 -12.72 7.57
C ALA A 164 -2.29 -12.64 7.44
N ALA A 165 -1.76 -11.47 7.06
CA ALA A 165 -0.33 -11.23 6.99
C ALA A 165 0.32 -10.97 8.35
N GLY A 166 -0.48 -10.84 9.42
CA GLY A 166 -0.01 -10.51 10.76
C GLY A 166 0.48 -9.07 10.89
N LYS A 167 1.30 -8.81 11.91
CA LYS A 167 1.91 -7.49 12.10
C LYS A 167 2.97 -7.21 11.02
N PRO A 168 3.18 -5.95 10.62
CA PRO A 168 4.26 -5.58 9.70
C PRO A 168 5.63 -6.00 10.25
N ALA A 169 6.34 -6.81 9.46
CA ALA A 169 7.62 -7.44 9.80
C ALA A 169 8.65 -7.31 8.67
N CYS A 170 8.53 -6.29 7.82
CA CYS A 170 9.52 -6.01 6.79
C CYS A 170 10.87 -5.71 7.43
N ALA A 171 11.94 -6.26 6.85
CA ALA A 171 13.29 -5.93 7.27
C ALA A 171 13.50 -4.40 7.19
N THR A 172 13.89 -3.81 8.31
CA THR A 172 14.47 -2.47 8.35
C THR A 172 15.88 -2.57 7.83
N ASP A 173 16.05 -2.57 6.52
CA ASP A 173 17.34 -2.21 5.95
C ASP A 173 17.56 -0.71 6.27
N ALA A 174 18.54 -0.44 7.13
CA ALA A 174 19.08 0.89 7.44
C ALA A 174 20.54 0.91 6.95
N PRO A 175 21.11 2.05 6.47
CA PRO A 175 21.03 3.35 7.14
C PRO A 175 20.55 4.52 6.27
N LYS A 176 20.13 5.60 6.94
CA LYS A 176 20.16 6.95 6.38
C LYS A 176 21.59 7.24 5.94
N ALA A 177 21.78 7.53 4.67
CA ALA A 177 23.01 8.16 4.20
C ALA A 177 23.12 9.54 4.88
N GLU A 178 24.21 9.72 5.62
CA GLU A 178 24.76 11.02 6.03
C GLU A 178 25.35 11.74 4.82
#